data_AF-A0A9J6PXE9-F1
#
_entry.id   AF-A0A9J6PXE9-F1
#
_cell.length_a   1.000
_cell.length_b   1.000
_cell.length_c   1.000
_cell.angle_alpha   90.00
_cell.angle_beta   90.00
_cell.angle_gamma   90.00
#
_symmetry.space_group_name_H-M   'P 1'
#
loop_
_entity.id
_entity.type
_entity.pdbx_description
1 polymer ?
#
loop_
_entity_poly.entity_id
_entity_poly.type
_entity_poly.pdbx_seq_one_letter_code
_entity_poly.pdbx_strand_id
1 'polypeptide(L)'
;MTKSVFTIRLSKSVGKDMMPYIEKIIPQESRKMSVRALTFDSASGGGNGDNVIGYIFEFIQNKDVCYSVAAIVIAWIRARNGKGISLRKGDTRVDITGLNEKELYKILDEKAVTVHIDSFDTNKPT
;
A
#
# COMPACT_ATOMS: atom_id res chain seq x y z
N MET A 1 12.46 -11.67 -20.16
CA MET A 1 12.03 -10.29 -19.89
C MET A 1 11.48 -10.22 -18.47
N THR A 2 12.12 -9.48 -17.56
CA THR A 2 11.59 -9.20 -16.23
C THR A 2 10.35 -8.34 -16.40
N LYS A 3 9.16 -8.83 -16.00
CA LYS A 3 7.94 -8.01 -16.01
C LYS A 3 8.19 -6.79 -15.13
N SER A 4 7.94 -5.58 -15.66
CA SER A 4 8.02 -4.36 -14.85
C SER A 4 6.97 -4.44 -13.75
N VAL A 5 7.35 -4.14 -12.51
CA VAL A 5 6.45 -4.19 -11.35
C VAL A 5 6.52 -2.87 -10.59
N PHE A 6 5.41 -2.53 -9.96
CA PHE A 6 5.36 -1.48 -8.95
C PHE A 6 4.92 -2.06 -7.61
N THR A 7 5.32 -1.41 -6.53
CA THR A 7 5.17 -1.94 -5.17
C THR A 7 4.29 -1.02 -4.35
N ILE A 8 3.33 -1.59 -3.63
CA ILE A 8 2.56 -0.88 -2.61
C ILE A 8 2.83 -1.50 -1.25
N ARG A 9 3.24 -0.68 -0.30
CA ARG A 9 3.48 -1.03 1.09
C ARG A 9 2.34 -0.47 1.93
N LEU A 10 1.59 -1.35 2.56
CA LEU A 10 0.45 -1.02 3.39
C LEU A 10 0.83 -1.23 4.86
N SER A 11 0.51 -0.28 5.73
CA SER A 11 0.46 -0.55 7.17
C SER A 11 -0.54 -1.67 7.49
N LYS A 12 -0.40 -2.32 8.64
CA LYS A 12 -1.24 -3.46 9.04
C LYS A 12 -2.74 -3.18 8.91
N SER A 13 -3.23 -2.05 9.41
CA SER A 13 -4.65 -1.68 9.36
C SER A 13 -5.14 -1.47 7.94
N VAL A 14 -4.38 -0.70 7.16
CA VAL A 14 -4.67 -0.41 5.75
C VAL A 14 -4.70 -1.70 4.93
N GLY A 15 -3.73 -2.59 5.14
CA GLY A 15 -3.67 -3.87 4.45
C GLY A 15 -4.87 -4.75 4.75
N LYS A 16 -5.30 -4.85 6.01
CA LYS A 16 -6.51 -5.60 6.39
C LYS A 16 -7.77 -5.05 5.71
N ASP A 17 -7.88 -3.74 5.57
CA ASP A 17 -9.02 -3.11 4.88
C ASP A 17 -8.99 -3.34 3.36
N MET A 18 -7.83 -3.13 2.75
CA MET A 18 -7.71 -3.07 1.28
C MET A 18 -7.58 -4.45 0.64
N MET A 19 -7.00 -5.43 1.35
CA MET A 19 -6.70 -6.76 0.81
C MET A 19 -7.91 -7.45 0.17
N PRO A 20 -9.12 -7.47 0.77
CA PRO A 20 -10.29 -8.09 0.14
C PRO A 20 -10.65 -7.45 -1.22
N TYR A 21 -10.48 -6.13 -1.36
CA TYR A 21 -10.77 -5.41 -2.59
C TYR A 21 -9.70 -5.66 -3.66
N ILE A 22 -8.42 -5.66 -3.25
CA ILE A 22 -7.30 -6.04 -4.11
C ILE A 22 -7.50 -7.47 -4.62
N GLU A 23 -7.90 -8.38 -3.73
CA GLU A 23 -8.10 -9.80 -4.05
C GLU A 23 -9.24 -10.07 -5.01
N LYS A 24 -10.32 -9.30 -4.87
CA LYS A 24 -11.50 -9.40 -5.72
C LYS A 24 -11.30 -8.80 -7.11
N ILE A 25 -10.57 -7.69 -7.21
CA ILE A 25 -10.50 -6.89 -8.45
C ILE A 25 -9.29 -7.25 -9.28
N ILE A 26 -8.15 -7.55 -8.65
CA ILE A 26 -6.88 -7.75 -9.35
C ILE A 26 -6.58 -9.26 -9.42
N PRO A 27 -6.42 -9.83 -10.62
CA PRO A 27 -6.11 -11.24 -10.77
C PRO A 27 -4.83 -11.66 -10.06
N GLN A 28 -4.76 -12.90 -9.57
CA GLN A 28 -3.62 -13.41 -8.80
C GLN A 28 -2.33 -13.40 -9.62
N GLU A 29 -2.39 -13.68 -10.92
CA GLU A 29 -1.25 -13.62 -11.84
C GLU A 29 -0.69 -12.20 -12.03
N SER A 30 -1.47 -11.18 -11.65
CA SER A 30 -1.10 -9.76 -11.75
C SER A 30 -0.61 -9.16 -10.43
N ARG A 31 -0.53 -9.97 -9.36
CA ARG A 31 -0.11 -9.50 -8.04
C ARG A 31 0.64 -10.55 -7.24
N LYS A 32 1.51 -10.10 -6.35
CA LYS A 32 2.17 -10.94 -5.34
C LYS A 32 2.09 -10.24 -4.00
N MET A 33 1.67 -10.96 -2.98
CA MET A 33 1.60 -10.46 -1.61
C MET A 33 2.79 -10.97 -0.80
N SER A 34 3.31 -10.13 0.08
CA SER A 34 4.31 -10.48 1.09
C SER A 34 3.99 -9.78 2.40
N VAL A 35 4.35 -10.40 3.51
CA VAL A 35 4.06 -9.90 4.85
C VAL A 35 5.33 -9.27 5.43
N ARG A 36 5.20 -8.09 6.06
CA ARG A 36 6.25 -7.50 6.89
C ARG A 36 5.95 -7.85 8.33
N ALA A 37 6.87 -8.51 9.00
CA ALA A 37 6.78 -8.85 10.41
C ALA A 37 8.02 -8.36 11.18
N LEU A 38 7.85 -8.09 12.47
CA LEU A 38 8.96 -7.90 13.39
C LEU A 38 9.44 -9.27 13.90
N THR A 39 10.74 -9.52 13.79
CA THR A 39 11.38 -10.65 14.45
C THR A 39 11.76 -10.24 15.87
N PHE A 40 11.12 -10.84 16.86
CA PHE A 40 11.55 -10.73 18.26
C PHE A 40 12.53 -11.87 18.55
N ASP A 41 13.67 -11.54 19.16
CA ASP A 41 14.59 -12.54 19.68
C ASP A 41 13.97 -13.22 20.91
N SER A 42 14.08 -14.53 21.00
CA SER A 42 13.16 -15.40 21.74
C SER A 42 13.31 -15.34 23.27
N ALA A 43 14.14 -14.45 23.81
CA ALA A 43 14.50 -14.42 25.23
C ALA A 43 13.55 -13.61 26.14
N SER A 44 12.58 -12.86 25.59
CA SER A 44 11.69 -12.01 26.41
C SER A 44 10.21 -11.98 25.98
N GLY A 45 9.79 -12.85 25.05
CA GLY A 45 8.49 -12.77 24.39
C GLY A 45 7.32 -13.47 25.13
N GLY A 46 7.04 -13.08 26.37
CA GLY A 46 5.77 -13.40 27.02
C GLY A 46 4.65 -12.49 26.49
N GLY A 47 3.99 -12.89 25.41
CA GLY A 47 2.81 -12.16 24.92
C GLY A 47 2.33 -12.65 23.56
N ASN A 48 1.16 -13.30 23.55
CA ASN A 48 0.40 -13.60 22.33
C ASN A 48 0.22 -12.33 21.47
N GLY A 49 0.38 -12.47 20.15
CA GLY A 49 -0.47 -11.73 19.21
C GLY A 49 0.23 -10.94 18.12
N ASP A 50 0.43 -11.59 16.96
CA ASP A 50 0.52 -10.98 15.63
C ASP A 50 1.66 -9.94 15.41
N ASN A 51 2.85 -10.48 15.13
CA ASN A 51 4.07 -9.76 14.76
C ASN A 51 4.01 -9.02 13.41
N VAL A 52 2.89 -9.07 12.70
CA VAL A 52 2.74 -8.39 11.40
C VAL A 52 2.65 -6.88 11.61
N ILE A 53 3.55 -6.16 10.95
CA ILE A 53 3.61 -4.69 10.91
C ILE A 53 3.01 -4.10 9.62
N GLY A 54 2.86 -4.92 8.58
CA GLY A 54 2.24 -4.48 7.33
C GLY A 54 2.32 -5.50 6.21
N TYR A 55 1.87 -5.08 5.03
CA TYR A 55 1.78 -5.91 3.85
C TYR A 55 2.49 -5.22 2.68
N ILE A 56 3.09 -6.00 1.80
CA ILE A 56 3.71 -5.55 0.55
C ILE A 56 2.97 -6.24 -0.58
N PHE A 57 2.44 -5.46 -1.51
CA PHE A 57 1.92 -5.94 -2.77
C PHE A 57 2.86 -5.52 -3.90
N GLU A 58 3.28 -6.48 -4.70
CA GLU A 58 3.96 -6.26 -5.98
C GLU A 58 2.93 -6.48 -7.09
N PHE A 59 2.76 -5.52 -7.98
CA PHE A 59 1.78 -5.57 -9.06
C PHE A 59 2.48 -5.51 -10.41
N ILE A 60 1.95 -6.24 -11.41
CA ILE A 60 2.41 -6.08 -12.79
C ILE A 60 2.08 -4.66 -13.26
N GLN A 61 3.08 -3.98 -13.81
CA GLN A 61 2.91 -2.64 -14.36
C GLN A 61 2.29 -2.72 -15.75
N ASN A 62 0.95 -2.69 -15.79
CA ASN A 62 0.16 -2.48 -16.99
C ASN A 62 -0.98 -1.49 -16.68
N LYS A 63 -1.55 -0.87 -17.71
CA LYS A 63 -2.54 0.20 -17.55
C LYS A 63 -3.72 -0.22 -16.70
N ASP A 64 -4.29 -1.40 -16.96
CA ASP A 64 -5.50 -1.88 -16.28
C ASP A 64 -5.26 -2.11 -14.79
N VAL A 65 -4.10 -2.67 -14.43
CA VAL A 65 -3.70 -2.88 -13.04
C VAL A 65 -3.40 -1.55 -12.35
N CYS A 66 -2.69 -0.62 -13.01
CA CYS A 66 -2.44 0.72 -12.46
C CYS A 66 -3.74 1.48 -12.18
N TYR A 67 -4.71 1.44 -13.10
CA TYR A 67 -6.04 2.05 -12.91
C TYR A 67 -6.81 1.38 -11.77
N SER A 68 -6.85 0.05 -11.76
CA SER A 68 -7.57 -0.70 -10.73
C SER A 68 -7.03 -0.42 -9.33
N VAL A 69 -5.70 -0.41 -9.18
CA VAL A 69 -5.05 -0.07 -7.91
C VAL A 69 -5.34 1.38 -7.51
N ALA A 70 -5.23 2.32 -8.45
CA ALA A 70 -5.55 3.73 -8.18
C ALA A 70 -6.99 3.89 -7.68
N ALA A 71 -7.96 3.26 -8.34
CA ALA A 71 -9.37 3.29 -7.96
C ALA A 71 -9.59 2.71 -6.54
N ILE A 72 -8.98 1.57 -6.21
CA ILE A 72 -9.07 0.96 -4.87
C ILE A 72 -8.52 1.91 -3.80
N VAL A 73 -7.33 2.49 -4.03
CA VAL A 73 -6.70 3.42 -3.08
C VAL A 73 -7.56 4.66 -2.87
N ILE A 74 -8.05 5.28 -3.95
CA ILE A 74 -8.89 6.48 -3.86
C ILE A 74 -10.22 6.15 -3.16
N ALA A 75 -10.85 5.02 -3.47
CA ALA A 75 -12.08 4.60 -2.80
C ALA A 75 -11.85 4.41 -1.29
N TRP A 76 -10.72 3.79 -0.90
CA TRP A 76 -10.36 3.62 0.51
C TRP A 76 -10.12 4.96 1.22
N ILE A 77 -9.39 5.90 0.59
CA ILE A 77 -9.16 7.25 1.13
C ILE A 77 -10.49 7.98 1.35
N ARG A 78 -11.38 7.95 0.35
CA ARG A 78 -12.71 8.59 0.42
C ARG A 78 -13.56 7.99 1.54
N ALA A 79 -13.55 6.65 1.68
CA ALA A 79 -14.31 5.95 2.72
C ALA A 79 -13.83 6.28 4.15
N ARG A 80 -12.57 6.70 4.33
CA ARG A 80 -11.99 7.05 5.63
C ARG A 80 -11.85 8.56 5.86
N ASN A 81 -12.72 9.37 5.27
CA ASN A 81 -12.76 10.84 5.41
C ASN A 81 -11.45 11.55 4.96
N GLY A 82 -10.76 11.03 3.95
CA GLY A 82 -9.64 11.74 3.33
C GLY A 82 -8.32 11.71 4.10
N LYS A 83 -8.10 10.69 4.97
CA LYS A 83 -6.78 10.47 5.60
C LYS A 83 -5.70 10.47 4.52
N GLY A 84 -4.64 11.26 4.75
CA GLY A 84 -3.56 11.46 3.79
C GLY A 84 -2.81 10.15 3.47
N ILE A 85 -2.12 10.13 2.33
CA ILE A 85 -1.22 9.03 1.95
C ILE A 85 0.20 9.54 1.76
N SER A 86 1.18 8.71 2.10
CA SER A 86 2.61 9.01 1.99
C SER A 86 3.22 8.32 0.77
N LEU A 87 3.27 9.00 -0.36
CA LEU A 87 3.88 8.42 -1.56
C LEU A 87 5.41 8.50 -1.44
N ARG A 88 6.13 7.41 -1.72
CA ARG A 88 7.60 7.41 -1.68
C ARG A 88 8.22 6.92 -2.99
N LYS A 89 8.52 7.84 -3.89
CA LYS A 89 9.23 7.53 -5.13
C LYS A 89 10.74 7.52 -4.86
N GLY A 90 11.33 6.33 -4.70
CA GLY A 90 12.75 6.19 -4.36
C GLY A 90 13.05 6.79 -2.98
N ASP A 91 13.84 7.86 -2.93
CA ASP A 91 14.14 8.60 -1.70
C ASP A 91 13.26 9.84 -1.48
N THR A 92 12.41 10.18 -2.44
CA THR A 92 11.49 11.30 -2.32
C THR A 92 10.19 10.85 -1.67
N ARG A 93 9.95 11.32 -0.44
CA ARG A 93 8.65 11.22 0.22
C ARG A 93 7.81 12.45 -0.14
N VAL A 94 6.62 12.20 -0.66
CA VAL A 94 5.61 13.23 -0.89
C VAL A 94 4.38 12.85 -0.08
N ASP A 95 4.13 13.59 0.99
CA ASP A 95 2.89 13.48 1.74
C ASP A 95 1.83 14.26 0.97
N ILE A 96 0.83 13.57 0.42
CA ILE A 96 -0.19 14.22 -0.40
C ILE A 96 -1.56 13.99 0.23
N THR A 97 -2.27 15.11 0.39
CA THR A 97 -3.67 15.14 0.80
C THR A 97 -4.52 15.49 -0.44
N GLY A 98 -5.62 14.76 -0.65
CA GLY A 98 -6.57 15.07 -1.72
C GLY A 98 -6.20 14.62 -3.13
N LEU A 99 -5.30 13.64 -3.28
CA LEU A 99 -4.93 13.08 -4.58
C LEU A 99 -6.16 12.52 -5.31
N ASN A 100 -6.30 12.82 -6.61
CA ASN A 100 -7.36 12.22 -7.42
C ASN A 100 -6.88 10.96 -8.16
N GLU A 101 -7.82 10.15 -8.64
CA GLU A 101 -7.52 8.87 -9.29
C GLU A 101 -6.57 8.97 -10.48
N LYS A 102 -6.68 10.05 -11.27
CA LYS A 102 -5.84 10.27 -12.45
C LYS A 102 -4.40 10.59 -12.07
N GLU A 103 -4.20 11.35 -11.00
CA GLU A 103 -2.86 11.65 -10.46
C GLU A 103 -2.21 10.40 -9.92
N LEU A 104 -2.95 9.56 -9.19
CA LEU A 104 -2.42 8.33 -8.63
C LEU A 104 -2.07 7.34 -9.73
N TYR A 105 -2.94 7.20 -10.73
CA TYR A 105 -2.66 6.39 -11.92
C TYR A 105 -1.34 6.79 -12.58
N LYS A 106 -1.13 8.10 -12.82
CA LYS A 106 0.11 8.58 -13.46
C LYS A 106 1.34 8.19 -12.64
N ILE A 107 1.26 8.29 -11.32
CA ILE A 107 2.36 7.87 -10.43
C ILE A 107 2.60 6.37 -10.54
N LEU A 108 1.56 5.54 -10.53
CA LEU A 108 1.69 4.08 -10.62
C LEU A 108 2.18 3.59 -12.00
N ASP A 109 1.87 4.34 -13.07
CA ASP A 109 2.29 4.05 -14.44
C ASP A 109 3.77 4.38 -14.69
N GLU A 110 4.44 5.10 -13.79
CA GLU A 110 5.88 5.34 -13.85
C GLU A 110 6.70 4.10 -13.45
N LYS A 111 7.87 3.90 -14.07
CA LYS A 111 8.71 2.72 -13.81
C LYS A 111 9.25 2.69 -12.38
N ALA A 112 9.21 1.51 -11.77
CA ALA A 112 9.83 1.19 -10.47
C ALA A 112 9.36 2.06 -9.29
N VAL A 113 8.05 2.33 -9.22
CA VAL A 113 7.47 3.11 -8.13
C VAL A 113 7.16 2.24 -6.91
N THR A 114 7.50 2.77 -5.73
CA THR A 114 7.01 2.24 -4.45
C THR A 114 6.03 3.25 -3.86
N VAL A 115 4.87 2.79 -3.41
CA VAL A 115 3.90 3.63 -2.72
C VAL A 115 3.78 3.13 -1.29
N HIS A 116 3.86 4.04 -0.33
CA HIS A 116 3.57 3.71 1.06
C HIS A 116 2.16 4.24 1.38
N ILE A 117 1.35 3.42 2.02
CA ILE A 117 0.01 3.82 2.45
C ILE A 117 -0.11 3.47 3.92
N ASP A 118 0.00 4.53 4.71
CA ASP A 118 -0.14 4.50 6.15
C ASP A 118 -1.43 5.24 6.52
N SER A 119 -2.13 4.74 7.54
CA SER A 119 -3.24 5.50 8.12
C SER A 119 -2.64 6.66 8.92
N PHE A 120 -2.62 7.87 8.36
CA PHE A 120 -2.31 9.06 9.13
C PHE A 120 -3.44 9.35 10.11
N ASP A 121 -3.14 9.26 11.40
CA ASP A 121 -3.93 9.91 12.44
C ASP A 121 -3.36 11.30 12.62
N THR A 122 -4.07 12.34 12.20
CA THR A 122 -3.66 13.74 12.44
C THR A 122 -3.69 14.12 13.92
N ASN A 123 -4.01 13.19 14.82
CA ASN A 123 -4.11 13.36 16.27
C ASN A 123 -3.03 12.64 17.08
N LYS A 124 -1.78 12.56 16.58
CA LYS A 124 -0.66 12.18 17.46
C LYS A 124 0.16 13.44 17.80
N PRO A 125 0.04 13.97 19.04
CA PRO A 125 0.96 15.00 19.49
C PRO A 125 2.36 14.37 19.59
N THR A 126 3.33 15.06 18.99
CA THR A 126 4.77 14.86 19.22
C THR A 126 5.11 14.97 20.69
#